data_AF-A0A529QZU3-F1
#
_entry.id   AF-A0A529QZU3-F1
#
_cell.length_a   1.000
_cell.length_b   1.000
_cell.length_c   1.000
_cell.angle_alpha   90.00
_cell.angle_beta   90.00
_cell.angle_gamma   90.00
#
_symmetry.space_group_name_H-M   'P 1'
#
loop_
_entity.id
_entity.type
_entity.pdbx_description
1 polymer ?
#
loop_
_entity_poly.entity_id
_entity_poly.type
_entity_poly.pdbx_seq_one_letter_code
_entity_poly.pdbx_strand_id
1 'polypeptide(L)'
;MSTVAETQIKLTPEHDARPGASVRSRLQDLLPKIVLAPSFAATIVFVYGFILWTIYLSFTNSKTFPSYAITGPRAYQRLWRWTFESDPPSSWYTSITNMGIFGFLYILICLALGLFLAILLDQKIRGEGVLRPIYLYPMALSFIVTGVAWKWFLDPGLGLEQTLHQWGWTSFHFDWIKNKDFVI
;
A
#
# COMPACT_ATOMS: atom_id res chain seq x y z
N MET A 1 58.78 -23.39 58.72
CA MET A 1 57.62 -24.29 58.54
C MET A 1 56.46 -23.78 59.37
N SER A 2 55.51 -23.10 58.72
CA SER A 2 54.21 -22.66 59.26
C SER A 2 53.47 -22.01 58.09
N THR A 3 52.98 -22.81 57.14
CA THR A 3 51.54 -23.04 56.94
C THR A 3 50.77 -21.74 56.85
N VAL A 4 50.62 -21.25 55.60
CA VAL A 4 49.69 -20.20 55.20
C VAL A 4 48.28 -20.73 55.51
N ALA A 5 47.62 -20.14 56.49
CA ALA A 5 46.22 -20.41 56.79
C ALA A 5 45.38 -19.75 55.70
N GLU A 6 44.84 -20.57 54.80
CA GLU A 6 43.79 -20.19 53.87
C GLU A 6 42.62 -19.61 54.66
N THR A 7 42.39 -18.31 54.51
CA THR A 7 41.14 -17.69 54.94
C THR A 7 40.08 -18.09 53.94
N GLN A 8 39.41 -19.22 54.23
CA GLN A 8 38.24 -19.70 53.51
C GLN A 8 37.19 -18.58 53.50
N ILE A 9 37.04 -17.92 52.35
CA ILE A 9 35.94 -17.00 52.08
C ILE A 9 34.68 -17.83 52.22
N LYS A 10 33.99 -17.64 53.35
CA LYS A 10 32.64 -18.14 53.57
C LYS A 10 31.77 -17.42 52.55
N LEU A 11 31.64 -18.02 51.37
CA LEU A 11 30.60 -17.69 50.40
C LEU A 11 29.30 -17.85 51.17
N THR A 12 28.76 -16.73 51.65
CA THR A 12 27.35 -16.64 51.99
C THR A 12 26.61 -17.27 50.83
N PRO A 13 25.74 -18.27 51.05
CA PRO A 13 24.84 -18.66 49.99
C PRO A 13 24.01 -17.41 49.73
N GLU A 14 24.32 -16.70 48.65
CA GLU A 14 23.42 -15.70 48.13
C GLU A 14 22.17 -16.51 47.82
N HIS A 15 21.21 -16.37 48.72
CA HIS A 15 19.93 -17.03 48.63
C HIS A 15 19.30 -16.39 47.40
N ASP A 16 19.49 -17.04 46.27
CA ASP A 16 18.88 -16.75 44.98
C ASP A 16 17.39 -17.05 45.17
N ALA A 17 16.74 -16.19 45.94
CA ALA A 17 15.33 -16.16 46.20
C ALA A 17 14.71 -15.74 44.87
N ARG A 18 14.61 -16.68 43.94
CA ARG A 18 13.67 -16.61 42.82
C ARG A 18 12.35 -16.18 43.45
N PRO A 19 11.87 -14.95 43.22
CA PRO A 19 10.59 -14.57 43.79
C PRO A 19 9.58 -15.53 43.20
N GLY A 20 9.03 -16.41 44.04
CA GLY A 20 8.06 -17.41 43.63
C GLY A 20 6.98 -16.68 42.84
N ALA A 21 6.76 -17.12 41.60
CA ALA A 21 5.94 -16.43 40.61
C ALA A 21 4.66 -15.89 41.25
N SER A 22 4.69 -14.60 41.59
CA SER A 22 3.61 -13.93 42.32
C SER A 22 2.38 -13.97 41.44
N VAL A 23 1.20 -14.17 42.03
CA VAL A 23 -0.08 -14.12 41.28
C VAL A 23 -0.18 -12.81 40.47
N ARG A 24 0.44 -11.72 40.97
CA ARG A 24 0.58 -10.45 40.24
C ARG A 24 1.47 -10.53 38.99
N SER A 25 2.57 -11.27 39.01
CA SER A 25 3.43 -11.44 37.81
C SER A 25 2.74 -12.28 36.74
N ARG A 26 1.99 -13.33 37.15
CA ARG A 26 1.16 -14.12 36.22
C ARG A 26 0.01 -13.32 35.62
N LEU A 27 -0.64 -12.44 36.41
CA LEU A 27 -1.66 -11.52 35.88
C LEU A 27 -1.05 -10.49 34.93
N GLN A 28 0.15 -9.97 35.23
CA GLN A 28 0.87 -9.04 34.34
C GLN A 28 1.26 -9.69 33.01
N ASP A 29 1.53 -10.99 32.98
CA ASP A 29 1.82 -11.73 31.73
C ASP A 29 0.55 -12.13 30.95
N LEU A 30 -0.59 -12.29 31.64
CA LEU A 30 -1.88 -12.67 31.05
C LEU A 30 -2.68 -11.46 30.53
N LEU A 31 -2.55 -10.30 31.18
CA LEU A 31 -3.27 -9.07 30.81
C LEU A 31 -2.96 -8.62 29.36
N PRO A 32 -1.69 -8.53 28.91
CA PRO A 32 -1.37 -8.20 27.52
C PRO A 32 -1.94 -9.22 26.54
N LYS A 33 -1.94 -10.51 26.89
CA LYS A 33 -2.47 -11.58 26.04
C LYS A 33 -3.98 -11.48 25.88
N ILE A 34 -4.73 -11.18 26.93
CA ILE A 34 -6.19 -11.03 26.89
C ILE A 34 -6.59 -9.75 26.15
N VAL A 35 -5.83 -8.66 26.31
CA VAL A 35 -6.09 -7.40 25.60
C VAL A 35 -5.76 -7.51 24.11
N LEU A 36 -4.71 -8.26 23.74
CA LEU A 36 -4.32 -8.46 22.35
C LEU A 36 -5.12 -9.57 21.65
N ALA A 37 -5.61 -10.57 22.39
CA ALA A 37 -6.40 -11.69 21.88
C ALA A 37 -7.58 -11.29 20.99
N PRO A 38 -8.45 -10.31 21.33
CA PRO A 38 -9.58 -9.96 20.47
C PRO A 38 -9.14 -9.35 19.14
N SER A 39 -8.14 -8.47 19.14
CA SER A 39 -7.59 -7.88 17.91
C SER A 39 -6.93 -8.94 17.03
N PHE A 40 -6.21 -9.88 17.66
CA PHE A 40 -5.55 -10.98 16.95
C PHE A 40 -6.55 -11.98 16.38
N ALA A 41 -7.57 -12.36 17.16
CA ALA A 41 -8.66 -13.22 16.71
C ALA A 41 -9.45 -12.58 15.56
N ALA A 42 -9.78 -11.29 15.67
CA ALA A 42 -10.42 -10.55 14.59
C ALA A 42 -9.57 -10.56 13.31
N THR A 43 -8.25 -10.36 13.44
CA THR A 43 -7.33 -10.44 12.28
C THR A 43 -7.35 -11.84 11.64
N ILE A 44 -7.29 -12.91 12.45
CA ILE A 44 -7.34 -14.29 11.94
C ILE A 44 -8.65 -14.55 11.18
N VAL A 45 -9.78 -14.19 11.78
CA VAL A 45 -11.10 -14.48 11.18
C VAL A 45 -11.36 -13.60 9.97
N PHE A 46 -11.19 -12.28 10.10
CA PHE A 46 -11.60 -11.32 9.08
C PHE A 46 -10.56 -11.07 7.99
N VAL A 47 -9.26 -11.23 8.27
CA VAL A 47 -8.23 -11.07 7.24
C VAL A 47 -7.93 -12.44 6.63
N TYR A 48 -7.39 -13.36 7.44
CA TYR A 48 -6.94 -14.65 6.91
C TYR A 48 -8.10 -15.56 6.50
N GLY A 49 -9.20 -15.56 7.24
CA GLY A 49 -10.42 -16.30 6.88
C GLY A 49 -10.97 -15.87 5.51
N PHE A 50 -11.08 -14.56 5.27
CA PHE A 50 -11.56 -14.06 3.96
C PHE A 50 -10.54 -14.28 2.83
N ILE A 51 -9.23 -14.23 3.11
CA ILE A 51 -8.20 -14.59 2.12
C ILE A 51 -8.38 -16.05 1.69
N LEU A 52 -8.48 -16.98 2.65
CA LEU A 52 -8.68 -18.40 2.35
C LEU A 52 -10.00 -18.64 1.61
N TRP A 53 -11.07 -17.96 2.01
CA TRP A 53 -12.35 -18.02 1.33
C TRP A 53 -12.27 -17.51 -0.11
N THR A 54 -11.55 -16.41 -0.33
CA THR A 54 -11.33 -15.84 -1.68
C THR A 54 -10.53 -16.79 -2.56
N ILE A 55 -9.49 -17.42 -2.00
CA ILE A 55 -8.70 -18.45 -2.69
C ILE A 55 -9.61 -19.62 -3.07
N TYR A 56 -10.44 -20.13 -2.15
CA TYR A 56 -11.39 -21.20 -2.42
C TYR A 56 -12.39 -20.83 -3.54
N LEU A 57 -12.94 -19.63 -3.51
CA LEU A 57 -13.81 -19.11 -4.57
C LEU A 57 -13.10 -18.95 -5.91
N SER A 58 -11.80 -18.64 -5.93
CA SER A 58 -11.02 -18.50 -7.16
C SER A 58 -10.90 -19.81 -7.95
N PHE A 59 -11.04 -20.97 -7.30
CA PHE A 59 -11.09 -22.28 -7.97
C PHE A 59 -12.49 -22.71 -8.44
N THR A 60 -13.49 -21.88 -8.16
CA THR A 60 -14.90 -22.15 -8.38
C THR A 60 -15.43 -21.35 -9.59
N ASN A 61 -16.33 -21.92 -10.39
CA ASN A 61 -16.89 -21.23 -11.58
C ASN A 61 -18.04 -20.29 -11.19
N SER A 62 -17.77 -19.34 -10.31
CA SER A 62 -18.74 -18.31 -9.94
C SER A 62 -18.71 -17.20 -10.99
N LYS A 63 -19.73 -17.18 -11.85
CA LYS A 63 -20.01 -16.05 -12.75
C LYS A 63 -21.02 -15.14 -12.06
N THR A 64 -22.18 -14.92 -12.66
CA THR A 64 -23.25 -14.06 -12.13
C THR A 64 -24.10 -14.74 -11.05
N PHE A 65 -24.12 -16.08 -11.00
CA PHE A 65 -24.82 -16.85 -9.97
C PHE A 65 -23.83 -17.74 -9.19
N PRO A 66 -24.02 -17.93 -7.87
CA PRO A 66 -23.14 -18.78 -7.08
C PRO A 66 -23.26 -20.22 -7.56
N SER A 67 -22.21 -20.75 -8.17
CA SER A 67 -22.08 -22.17 -8.45
C SER A 67 -20.84 -22.64 -7.72
N TYR A 68 -21.00 -23.34 -6.60
CA TYR A 68 -19.90 -23.87 -5.78
C TYR A 68 -19.22 -25.10 -6.41
N ALA A 69 -19.38 -25.30 -7.73
CA ALA A 69 -18.74 -26.37 -8.46
C ALA A 69 -17.25 -26.08 -8.63
N ILE A 70 -16.42 -26.92 -8.02
CA ILE A 70 -14.96 -26.84 -8.13
C ILE A 70 -14.57 -27.18 -9.57
N THR A 71 -14.20 -26.16 -10.34
CA THR A 71 -13.79 -26.30 -11.76
C THR A 71 -12.32 -26.63 -11.94
N GLY A 72 -11.56 -26.64 -10.84
CA GLY A 72 -10.10 -26.82 -10.84
C GLY A 72 -9.36 -25.64 -11.48
N PRO A 73 -8.10 -25.82 -11.93
CA PRO A 73 -7.25 -24.73 -12.44
C PRO A 73 -7.62 -24.24 -13.85
N ARG A 74 -8.77 -24.65 -14.40
CA ARG A 74 -9.21 -24.29 -15.77
C ARG A 74 -9.37 -22.77 -15.96
N ALA A 75 -9.74 -22.04 -14.91
CA ALA A 75 -9.83 -20.58 -14.95
C ALA A 75 -8.45 -19.93 -15.18
N TYR A 76 -7.43 -20.39 -14.45
CA TYR A 76 -6.05 -19.94 -14.61
C TYR A 76 -5.48 -20.35 -15.96
N GLN A 77 -5.69 -21.59 -16.42
CA GLN A 77 -5.22 -22.03 -17.74
C GLN A 77 -5.83 -21.19 -18.87
N ARG A 78 -7.08 -20.76 -18.74
CA ARG A 78 -7.73 -19.87 -19.70
C ARG A 78 -7.05 -18.49 -19.69
N LEU A 79 -6.82 -17.90 -18.53
CA LEU A 79 -6.10 -16.62 -18.40
C LEU A 79 -4.70 -16.70 -19.01
N TRP A 80 -3.92 -17.73 -18.67
CA TRP A 80 -2.58 -17.92 -19.21
C TRP A 80 -2.54 -18.09 -20.73
N ARG A 81 -3.51 -18.81 -21.32
CA ARG A 81 -3.64 -18.90 -22.77
C ARG A 81 -3.94 -17.53 -23.40
N TRP A 82 -4.85 -16.77 -22.79
CA TRP A 82 -5.18 -15.40 -23.24
C TRP A 82 -4.00 -14.43 -23.11
N THR A 83 -3.09 -14.64 -22.15
CA THR A 83 -1.88 -13.82 -21.99
C THR A 83 -0.90 -13.99 -23.15
N PHE A 84 -0.79 -15.18 -23.75
CA PHE A 84 0.18 -15.47 -24.83
C PHE A 84 -0.42 -15.40 -26.24
N GLU A 85 -1.72 -15.13 -26.37
CA GLU A 85 -2.37 -14.91 -27.66
C GLU A 85 -2.09 -13.46 -28.12
N SER A 86 -1.23 -13.31 -29.13
CA SER A 86 -0.73 -12.01 -29.57
C SER A 86 -1.63 -11.30 -30.58
N ASP A 87 -2.53 -12.02 -31.28
CA ASP A 87 -3.27 -11.49 -32.43
C ASP A 87 -4.77 -11.83 -32.40
N PRO A 88 -5.66 -10.90 -32.01
CA PRO A 88 -5.41 -9.61 -31.37
C PRO A 88 -5.03 -9.75 -29.88
N PRO A 89 -4.30 -8.78 -29.28
CA PRO A 89 -3.93 -8.83 -27.87
C PRO A 89 -5.19 -8.89 -27.01
N SER A 90 -5.22 -9.86 -26.10
CA SER A 90 -6.35 -9.98 -25.19
C SER A 90 -6.42 -8.75 -24.26
N SER A 91 -7.64 -8.31 -23.92
CA SER A 91 -7.85 -7.21 -22.98
C SER A 91 -7.11 -7.43 -21.64
N TRP A 92 -6.89 -8.69 -21.25
CA TRP A 92 -6.11 -9.07 -20.08
C TRP A 92 -4.63 -8.71 -20.21
N TYR A 93 -3.99 -9.03 -21.34
CA TYR A 93 -2.59 -8.71 -21.60
C TYR A 93 -2.36 -7.19 -21.66
N THR A 94 -3.23 -6.47 -22.36
CA THR A 94 -3.20 -4.99 -22.42
C THR A 94 -3.30 -4.41 -21.00
N SER A 95 -4.29 -4.82 -20.22
CA SER A 95 -4.49 -4.31 -18.84
C SER A 95 -3.27 -4.53 -17.93
N ILE A 96 -2.62 -5.70 -18.00
CA ILE A 96 -1.39 -5.98 -17.23
C ILE A 96 -0.26 -5.07 -17.66
N THR A 97 -0.05 -4.94 -18.97
CA THR A 97 1.02 -4.12 -19.54
C THR A 97 0.85 -2.66 -19.13
N ASN A 98 -0.38 -2.14 -19.23
CA ASN A 98 -0.70 -0.77 -18.85
C ASN A 98 -0.53 -0.55 -17.36
N MET A 99 -0.96 -1.50 -16.52
CA MET A 99 -0.77 -1.41 -15.08
C MET A 99 0.71 -1.44 -14.70
N GLY A 100 1.52 -2.22 -15.42
CA GLY A 100 2.98 -2.23 -15.26
C GLY A 100 3.63 -0.91 -15.66
N ILE A 101 3.31 -0.39 -16.85
CA ILE A 101 3.84 0.89 -17.36
C ILE A 101 3.41 2.04 -16.45
N PHE A 102 2.12 2.14 -16.15
CA PHE A 102 1.55 3.16 -15.27
C PHE A 102 2.15 3.09 -13.87
N GLY A 103 2.21 1.89 -13.26
CA GLY A 103 2.77 1.69 -11.94
C GLY A 103 4.25 2.05 -11.86
N PHE A 104 5.04 1.65 -12.85
CA PHE A 104 6.46 1.97 -12.91
C PHE A 104 6.70 3.49 -13.08
N LEU A 105 6.02 4.12 -14.04
CA LEU A 105 6.11 5.57 -14.25
C LEU A 105 5.65 6.35 -13.01
N TYR A 106 4.55 5.92 -12.38
CA TYR A 106 4.03 6.51 -11.16
C TYR A 106 5.07 6.48 -10.03
N ILE A 107 5.66 5.30 -9.76
CA ILE A 107 6.69 5.16 -8.71
C ILE A 107 7.90 6.04 -9.02
N LEU A 108 8.40 6.02 -10.26
CA LEU A 108 9.58 6.78 -10.66
C LEU A 108 9.34 8.29 -10.51
N ILE A 109 8.20 8.79 -11.00
CA ILE A 109 7.84 10.20 -10.91
C ILE A 109 7.62 10.62 -9.45
N CYS A 110 6.92 9.83 -8.64
CA CYS A 110 6.72 10.11 -7.22
C CYS A 110 8.03 10.15 -6.44
N LEU A 111 8.96 9.24 -6.72
CA LEU A 111 10.29 9.25 -6.09
C LEU A 111 11.09 10.46 -6.52
N ALA A 112 11.12 10.78 -7.82
CA ALA A 112 11.85 11.92 -8.35
C ALA A 112 11.32 13.25 -7.77
N LEU A 113 10.00 13.46 -7.78
CA LEU A 113 9.36 14.65 -7.22
C LEU A 113 9.51 14.71 -5.68
N GLY A 114 9.33 13.58 -4.99
CA GLY A 114 9.49 13.50 -3.54
C GLY A 114 10.91 13.82 -3.11
N LEU A 115 11.91 13.29 -3.81
CA LEU A 115 13.33 13.59 -3.57
C LEU A 115 13.66 15.05 -3.90
N PHE A 116 13.20 15.56 -5.04
CA PHE A 116 13.39 16.95 -5.43
C PHE A 116 12.85 17.91 -4.36
N LEU A 117 11.63 17.64 -3.87
CA LEU A 117 11.02 18.45 -2.82
C LEU A 117 11.73 18.30 -1.47
N ALA A 118 12.21 17.10 -1.14
CA ALA A 118 13.00 16.85 0.06
C ALA A 118 14.32 17.64 0.05
N ILE A 119 15.02 17.69 -1.11
CA ILE A 119 16.25 18.48 -1.28
C ILE A 119 15.97 19.98 -1.16
N LEU A 120 14.87 20.46 -1.76
CA LEU A 120 14.47 21.86 -1.60
C LEU A 120 14.23 22.21 -0.14
N LEU A 121 13.56 21.32 0.61
CA LEU A 121 13.26 21.55 2.03
C LEU A 121 14.49 21.43 2.94
N ASP A 122 15.49 20.63 2.55
CA ASP A 122 16.76 20.47 3.28
C ASP A 122 17.61 21.75 3.25
N GLN A 123 17.46 22.57 2.21
CA GLN A 123 18.01 23.92 2.21
C GLN A 123 17.22 24.74 3.23
N LYS A 124 17.86 25.32 4.26
CA LYS A 124 17.20 26.14 5.31
C LYS A 124 16.33 27.25 4.70
N ILE A 125 15.09 26.96 4.35
CA ILE A 125 14.20 27.94 3.73
C ILE A 125 13.65 28.82 4.84
N ARG A 126 13.96 30.12 4.78
CA ARG A 126 13.40 31.19 5.61
C ARG A 126 11.86 31.35 5.49
N GLY A 127 11.17 30.49 4.74
CA GLY A 127 9.74 30.56 4.37
C GLY A 127 8.89 29.37 4.84
N GLU A 128 9.31 28.67 5.89
CA GLU A 128 8.65 27.46 6.42
C GLU A 128 7.13 27.62 6.68
N GLY A 129 6.71 28.83 7.10
CA GLY A 129 5.31 29.15 7.41
C GLY A 129 4.37 29.14 6.19
N VAL A 130 4.87 29.37 4.97
CA VAL A 130 4.07 29.38 3.73
C VAL A 130 4.15 28.04 3.01
N LEU A 131 5.31 27.39 3.05
CA LEU A 131 5.51 26.11 2.37
C LEU A 131 4.71 24.97 3.02
N ARG A 132 4.62 24.97 4.36
CA ARG A 132 3.90 23.91 5.10
C ARG A 132 2.41 23.85 4.70
N PRO A 133 1.62 24.93 4.72
CA PRO A 133 0.23 24.87 4.26
C PRO A 133 0.09 24.41 2.81
N ILE A 134 0.90 24.94 1.89
CA ILE A 134 0.83 24.59 0.45
C ILE A 134 1.06 23.09 0.24
N TYR A 135 2.00 22.49 0.98
CA TYR A 135 2.26 21.05 0.93
C TYR A 135 1.17 20.22 1.62
N LEU A 136 0.60 20.72 2.72
CA LEU A 136 -0.45 20.03 3.48
C LEU A 136 -1.81 20.07 2.78
N TYR A 137 -2.12 21.12 2.00
CA TYR A 137 -3.40 21.28 1.32
C TYR A 137 -3.78 20.08 0.43
N PRO A 138 -2.91 19.62 -0.48
CA PRO A 138 -3.18 18.45 -1.31
C PRO A 138 -3.46 17.17 -0.50
N MET A 139 -2.81 17.00 0.65
CA MET A 139 -2.99 15.80 1.49
C MET A 139 -4.35 15.78 2.19
N ALA A 140 -4.99 16.94 2.37
CA ALA A 140 -6.32 17.04 2.96
C ALA A 140 -7.47 16.89 1.92
N LEU A 141 -7.16 16.97 0.62
CA LEU A 141 -8.16 16.81 -0.43
C LEU A 141 -8.56 15.33 -0.59
N SER A 142 -9.86 15.08 -0.74
CA SER A 142 -10.35 13.74 -1.03
C SER A 142 -9.93 13.29 -2.43
N PHE A 143 -9.68 11.99 -2.61
CA PHE A 143 -9.33 11.42 -3.91
C PHE A 143 -10.37 11.73 -5.00
N ILE A 144 -11.66 11.77 -4.65
CA ILE A 144 -12.75 12.06 -5.59
C ILE A 144 -12.67 13.51 -6.08
N VAL A 145 -12.50 14.48 -5.16
CA VAL A 145 -12.42 15.90 -5.51
C VAL A 145 -11.22 16.17 -6.41
N THR A 146 -10.05 15.63 -6.05
CA THR A 146 -8.83 15.75 -6.86
C THR A 146 -9.04 15.14 -8.26
N GLY A 147 -9.70 13.98 -8.35
CA GLY A 147 -10.01 13.35 -9.64
C GLY A 147 -10.95 14.18 -10.52
N VAL A 148 -11.99 14.78 -9.95
CA VAL A 148 -12.91 15.66 -10.69
C VAL A 148 -12.21 16.94 -11.13
N ALA A 149 -11.35 17.52 -10.29
CA ALA A 149 -10.57 18.70 -10.64
C ALA A 149 -9.66 18.44 -11.86
N TRP A 150 -8.93 17.32 -11.87
CA TRP A 150 -8.11 16.92 -13.02
C TRP A 150 -8.95 16.62 -14.25
N LYS A 151 -10.11 15.97 -14.09
CA LYS A 151 -11.03 15.73 -15.21
C LYS A 151 -11.46 17.04 -15.88
N TRP A 152 -11.82 18.06 -15.10
CA TRP A 152 -12.20 19.37 -15.66
C TRP A 152 -11.01 20.09 -16.27
N PHE A 153 -9.85 20.02 -15.63
CA PHE A 153 -8.63 20.65 -16.13
C PHE A 153 -8.19 20.11 -17.49
N LEU A 154 -8.38 18.81 -17.71
CA LEU A 154 -8.03 18.12 -18.94
C LEU A 154 -9.21 18.00 -19.92
N ASP A 155 -10.39 18.57 -19.62
CA ASP A 155 -11.50 18.59 -20.57
C ASP A 155 -11.24 19.68 -21.63
N PRO A 156 -11.21 19.33 -22.93
CA PRO A 156 -10.93 20.32 -23.98
C PRO A 156 -11.97 21.46 -24.05
N GLY A 157 -13.19 21.25 -23.54
CA GLY A 157 -14.27 22.25 -23.62
C GLY A 157 -14.29 23.31 -22.51
N LEU A 158 -13.61 23.07 -21.38
CA LEU A 158 -13.61 23.94 -20.19
C LEU A 158 -12.23 24.11 -19.53
N GLY A 159 -11.26 23.29 -19.92
CA GLY A 159 -9.97 23.16 -19.27
C GLY A 159 -8.84 23.94 -19.96
N LEU A 160 -7.66 23.33 -19.98
CA LEU A 160 -6.44 23.94 -20.51
C LEU A 160 -6.53 24.34 -21.98
N GLU A 161 -7.14 23.50 -22.83
CA GLU A 161 -7.24 23.75 -24.27
C GLU A 161 -8.01 25.05 -24.56
N GLN A 162 -9.20 25.20 -23.98
CA GLN A 162 -10.01 26.41 -24.14
C GLN A 162 -9.28 27.66 -23.63
N THR A 163 -8.56 27.55 -22.52
CA THR A 163 -7.80 28.68 -21.95
C THR A 163 -6.67 29.12 -22.88
N LEU A 164 -5.95 28.17 -23.47
CA LEU A 164 -4.87 28.46 -24.43
C LEU A 164 -5.41 29.00 -25.77
N HIS A 165 -6.57 28.52 -26.21
CA HIS A 165 -7.27 29.08 -27.38
C HIS A 165 -7.71 30.53 -27.13
N GLN A 166 -8.21 30.84 -25.94
CA GLN A 166 -8.56 32.21 -25.54
C GLN A 166 -7.33 33.14 -25.48
N TRP A 167 -6.15 32.58 -25.19
CA TRP A 167 -4.88 33.31 -25.22
C TRP A 167 -4.27 33.44 -26.64
N GLY A 168 -4.94 32.93 -27.67
CA GLY A 168 -4.56 33.10 -29.07
C GLY A 168 -3.86 31.90 -29.71
N TRP A 169 -3.63 30.82 -28.97
CA TRP A 169 -3.10 29.56 -29.53
C TRP A 169 -4.22 28.61 -29.94
N THR A 170 -4.89 28.91 -31.05
CA THR A 170 -6.03 28.14 -31.56
C THR A 170 -5.67 26.77 -32.16
N SER A 171 -4.39 26.48 -32.39
CA SER A 171 -3.90 25.22 -32.95
C SER A 171 -3.51 24.17 -31.89
N PHE A 172 -3.56 24.52 -30.60
CA PHE A 172 -3.20 23.59 -29.53
C PHE A 172 -4.37 22.64 -29.24
N HIS A 173 -4.19 21.34 -29.42
CA HIS A 173 -5.18 20.33 -29.06
C HIS A 173 -4.64 19.45 -27.95
N PHE A 174 -5.44 19.26 -26.90
CA PHE A 174 -5.11 18.46 -25.73
C PHE A 174 -6.26 17.50 -25.43
N ASP A 175 -6.51 16.61 -26.38
CA ASP A 175 -7.61 15.64 -26.37
C ASP A 175 -7.20 14.24 -25.87
N TRP A 176 -6.05 14.13 -25.17
CA TRP A 176 -5.48 12.84 -24.72
C TRP A 176 -6.51 11.96 -24.00
N ILE A 177 -7.33 12.51 -23.11
CA ILE A 177 -8.35 11.73 -22.38
C ILE A 177 -9.49 11.21 -23.27
N LYS A 178 -9.77 11.86 -24.41
CA LYS A 178 -10.89 11.52 -25.30
C LYS A 178 -10.44 10.74 -26.54
N ASN A 179 -9.16 10.78 -26.88
CA ASN A 179 -8.61 10.12 -28.05
C ASN A 179 -8.32 8.63 -27.76
N LYS A 180 -8.93 7.75 -28.55
CA LYS A 180 -8.80 6.29 -28.41
C LYS A 180 -7.40 5.77 -28.76
N ASP A 181 -6.64 6.53 -29.54
CA ASP A 181 -5.30 6.13 -30.00
C ASP A 181 -4.23 6.28 -28.90
N PHE A 182 -4.49 7.08 -27.87
CA PHE A 182 -3.61 7.25 -26.70
C PHE A 182 -4.06 6.43 -25.50
N VAL A 183 -5.06 5.56 -25.66
CA VAL A 183 -5.48 4.63 -24.62
C VAL A 183 -4.38 3.57 -24.51
N ILE A 184 -3.53 3.76 -23.50
CA ILE A 184 -2.60 2.74 -23.04
C ILE A 184 -3.45 1.72 -22.30
#